data_AF-A0A4Y2HXQ5-F1
#
_entry.id   AF-A0A4Y2HXQ5-F1
#
_cell.length_a   1.000
_cell.length_b   1.000
_cell.length_c   1.000
_cell.angle_alpha   90.00
_cell.angle_beta   90.00
_cell.angle_gamma   90.00
#
_symmetry.space_group_name_H-M   'P 1'
#
loop_
_entity.id
_entity.type
_entity.pdbx_description
1 polymer ?
#
loop_
_entity_poly.entity_id
_entity_poly.type
_entity_poly.pdbx_seq_one_letter_code
_entity_poly.pdbx_strand_id
1 'polypeptide(L)'
;MGILPHYKLYQDNDPKHNAHICRLCPLYHCLQVIRTPAQSPDLIENIWNNLNNRIRQFKISSKNELREKLMSEWDKIEGNVCVNLMKSIPKRLNEVIKCKAGPTHY
;
A
#
# COMPACT_ATOMS: atom_id res chain seq x y z
N MET A 1 15.30 -9.73 -14.62
CA MET A 1 14.27 -8.85 -14.00
C MET A 1 13.83 -9.51 -12.70
N GLY A 2 14.59 -9.31 -11.63
CA GLY A 2 14.28 -9.84 -10.30
C GLY A 2 14.41 -8.72 -9.29
N ILE A 3 13.48 -8.63 -8.35
CA ILE A 3 13.62 -7.72 -7.22
C ILE A 3 14.84 -8.21 -6.43
N LEU A 4 15.73 -7.30 -6.02
CA LEU A 4 16.96 -7.67 -5.33
C LEU A 4 16.64 -8.51 -4.07
N PRO A 5 17.47 -9.51 -3.72
CA PRO A 5 17.14 -10.51 -2.70
C PRO A 5 16.91 -9.96 -1.29
N HIS A 6 17.22 -8.68 -1.04
CA HIS A 6 17.02 -8.00 0.23
C HIS A 6 15.67 -7.31 0.37
N TYR A 7 14.90 -7.16 -0.72
CA TYR A 7 13.56 -6.57 -0.63
C TYR A 7 12.55 -7.61 -0.18
N LYS A 8 11.58 -7.12 0.59
CA LYS A 8 10.43 -7.90 1.06
C LYS A 8 9.16 -7.30 0.48
N LEU A 9 8.29 -8.16 -0.05
CA LEU A 9 6.96 -7.77 -0.52
C LEU A 9 6.01 -7.62 0.67
N TYR A 10 5.30 -6.51 0.73
CA TYR A 10 4.19 -6.28 1.66
C TYR A 10 2.87 -6.28 0.88
N GLN A 11 1.90 -7.08 1.33
CA GLN A 11 0.55 -7.14 0.77
C GLN A 11 -0.45 -7.48 1.88
N ASP A 12 -1.72 -7.14 1.67
CA ASP A 12 -2.81 -7.48 2.58
C ASP A 12 -3.17 -8.97 2.47
N ASN A 13 -4.09 -9.40 3.34
CA ASN A 13 -4.51 -10.79 3.41
C ASN A 13 -5.79 -11.08 2.59
N ASP A 14 -6.12 -10.29 1.54
CA ASP A 14 -7.25 -10.61 0.66
C ASP A 14 -7.06 -12.06 0.11
N PRO A 15 -8.10 -12.91 0.16
CA PRO A 15 -8.06 -14.28 -0.35
C PRO A 15 -7.44 -14.43 -1.75
N LYS A 16 -7.57 -13.42 -2.61
CA LYS A 16 -6.97 -13.41 -3.95
C LYS A 16 -5.45 -13.48 -3.90
N HIS A 17 -4.80 -12.77 -2.97
CA HIS A 17 -3.35 -12.82 -2.77
C HIS A 17 -2.86 -14.17 -2.22
N ASN A 18 -3.76 -14.93 -1.59
CA ASN A 18 -3.49 -16.26 -1.05
C ASN A 18 -3.86 -17.41 -2.01
N ALA A 19 -4.45 -17.12 -3.17
CA ALA A 19 -4.74 -18.12 -4.19
C ALA A 19 -3.46 -18.81 -4.67
N HIS A 20 -3.54 -20.09 -5.00
CA HIS A 20 -2.38 -20.91 -5.37
C HIS A 20 -1.55 -20.27 -6.50
N ILE A 21 -2.22 -19.76 -7.53
CA ILE A 21 -1.57 -19.11 -8.68
C ILE A 21 -0.89 -17.79 -8.31
N CYS A 22 -1.46 -17.02 -7.39
CA CYS A 22 -0.88 -15.76 -6.93
C CYS A 22 0.33 -15.99 -6.03
N ARG A 23 0.33 -17.06 -5.21
CA ARG A 23 1.49 -17.43 -4.37
C ARG A 23 2.69 -17.93 -5.16
N LEU A 24 2.50 -18.42 -6.39
CA LEU A 24 3.59 -18.82 -7.27
C LEU A 24 4.42 -17.62 -7.75
N CYS A 25 3.80 -16.46 -7.98
CA CYS A 25 4.49 -15.27 -8.52
C CYS A 25 5.62 -14.74 -7.61
N PRO A 26 5.42 -14.55 -6.28
CA PRO A 26 6.50 -14.19 -5.36
C PRO A 26 7.67 -15.18 -5.37
N LEU A 27 7.42 -16.49 -5.54
CA LEU A 27 8.50 -17.49 -5.54
C LEU A 27 9.52 -17.26 -6.67
N TYR A 28 9.11 -16.65 -7.79
CA TYR A 28 9.99 -16.36 -8.92
C TYR A 28 10.55 -14.93 -8.93
N HIS A 29 9.88 -13.98 -8.26
CA HIS A 29 10.20 -12.55 -8.39
C HIS A 29 10.57 -11.84 -7.07
N CYS A 30 10.11 -12.34 -5.92
CA CYS A 30 10.41 -11.80 -4.59
C CYS A 30 10.24 -12.89 -3.51
N LEU A 31 11.35 -13.53 -3.16
CA LEU A 31 11.36 -14.69 -2.25
C LEU A 31 10.87 -14.38 -0.83
N GLN A 32 10.78 -13.10 -0.44
CA GLN A 32 10.44 -12.69 0.92
C GLN A 32 9.12 -11.92 0.93
N VAL A 33 8.08 -12.50 1.51
CA VAL A 33 6.78 -11.85 1.72
C VAL A 33 6.57 -11.59 3.21
N ILE A 34 6.20 -10.37 3.58
CA ILE A 34 5.83 -9.98 4.94
C ILE A 34 4.40 -10.46 5.20
N ARG A 35 4.21 -11.25 6.27
CA ARG A 35 2.87 -11.61 6.74
C ARG A 35 2.28 -10.43 7.51
N THR A 36 1.14 -9.93 7.03
CA THR A 36 0.38 -8.87 7.68
C THR A 36 -0.67 -9.49 8.62
N PRO A 37 -1.09 -8.80 9.69
CA PRO A 37 -2.29 -9.19 10.43
C PRO A 37 -3.53 -9.01 9.57
N ALA A 38 -4.59 -9.77 9.82
CA ALA A 38 -5.89 -9.45 9.23
C ALA A 38 -6.38 -8.09 9.75
N GLN A 39 -7.03 -7.29 8.89
CA GLN A 39 -7.65 -6.00 9.25
C GLN A 39 -6.69 -4.93 9.78
N SER A 40 -5.39 -4.98 9.45
CA SER A 40 -4.47 -3.89 9.76
C SER A 40 -4.60 -2.74 8.75
N PRO A 41 -4.72 -1.47 9.17
CA PRO A 41 -4.78 -0.33 8.25
C PRO A 41 -3.57 -0.30 7.32
N ASP A 42 -3.82 -0.42 6.03
CA ASP A 42 -2.75 -0.68 5.08
C ASP A 42 -1.97 0.58 4.76
N LEU A 43 -0.66 0.43 4.64
CA LEU A 43 0.23 1.52 4.21
C LEU A 43 -0.12 2.02 2.81
N ILE A 44 -0.64 1.10 2.00
CA ILE A 44 -1.10 1.35 0.64
C ILE A 44 -2.38 2.19 0.65
N GLU A 45 -3.28 1.99 1.63
CA GLU A 45 -4.50 2.81 1.78
C GLU A 45 -4.17 4.28 2.05
N ASN A 46 -3.11 4.58 2.80
CA ASN A 46 -2.69 5.97 3.00
C ASN A 46 -2.28 6.66 1.71
N ILE A 47 -1.57 5.95 0.81
CA ILE A 47 -1.18 6.49 -0.50
C ILE A 47 -2.42 6.68 -1.37
N TRP A 48 -3.34 5.71 -1.38
CA TRP A 48 -4.61 5.82 -2.10
C TRP A 48 -5.46 6.99 -1.58
N ASN A 49 -5.51 7.20 -0.27
CA ASN A 49 -6.24 8.32 0.31
C ASN A 49 -5.63 9.66 -0.11
N ASN A 50 -4.30 9.78 -0.10
CA ASN A 50 -3.60 10.97 -0.62
C ASN A 50 -3.92 11.21 -2.10
N LEU A 51 -3.86 10.17 -2.94
CA LEU A 51 -4.20 10.29 -4.36
C LEU A 51 -5.68 10.69 -4.55
N ASN A 52 -6.59 10.04 -3.84
CA ASN A 52 -8.02 10.36 -3.90
C ASN A 52 -8.30 11.81 -3.49
N ASN A 53 -7.63 12.32 -2.46
CA ASN A 53 -7.77 13.71 -2.02
C ASN A 53 -7.30 14.71 -3.09
N ARG A 54 -6.25 14.39 -3.84
CA ARG A 54 -5.79 15.19 -4.99
C ARG A 54 -6.79 15.14 -6.13
N ILE A 55 -7.27 13.94 -6.46
CA ILE A 55 -8.24 13.73 -7.56
C ILE A 55 -9.57 14.45 -7.29
N ARG A 56 -10.03 14.49 -6.04
CA ARG A 56 -11.26 15.19 -5.62
C ARG A 56 -11.23 16.71 -5.88
N GLN A 57 -10.06 17.30 -6.12
CA GLN A 57 -9.94 18.72 -6.46
C GLN A 57 -10.35 19.01 -7.92
N PHE A 58 -10.45 17.99 -8.76
CA PHE A 58 -10.81 18.11 -10.17
C PHE A 58 -12.28 17.73 -10.39
N LYS A 59 -12.95 18.45 -11.29
CA LYS A 59 -14.27 18.04 -11.81
C LYS A 59 -14.07 17.09 -12.98
N ILE A 60 -14.08 15.80 -12.68
CA ILE A 60 -13.87 14.74 -13.67
C ILE A 60 -15.21 14.28 -14.21
N SER A 61 -15.34 14.25 -15.53
CA SER A 61 -16.60 13.95 -16.23
C SER A 61 -16.55 12.67 -17.06
N SER A 62 -15.36 12.07 -17.23
CA SER A 62 -15.19 10.83 -18.01
C SER A 62 -14.15 9.88 -17.42
N LYS A 63 -14.23 8.60 -17.81
CA LYS A 63 -13.26 7.57 -17.42
C LYS A 63 -11.85 7.87 -17.96
N ASN A 64 -11.74 8.44 -19.16
CA ASN A 64 -10.44 8.77 -19.75
C ASN A 64 -9.77 9.92 -18.99
N GLU A 65 -10.54 10.96 -18.67
CA GLU A 65 -10.06 12.07 -17.84
C GLU A 65 -9.63 11.58 -16.45
N LEU A 66 -10.41 10.68 -15.83
CA LEU A 66 -10.02 10.06 -14.56
C LEU A 66 -8.66 9.34 -14.67
N ARG A 67 -8.47 8.55 -15.72
CA ARG A 67 -7.22 7.81 -15.95
C ARG A 67 -6.04 8.75 -16.10
N GLU A 68 -6.16 9.78 -16.94
CA GLU A 68 -5.11 10.77 -17.17
C GLU A 68 -4.76 11.52 -15.89
N LYS A 69 -5.78 11.95 -15.13
CA LYS A 69 -5.55 12.64 -13.86
C LYS A 69 -4.91 11.74 -12.83
N LEU A 70 -5.35 10.49 -12.69
CA LEU A 70 -4.73 9.51 -11.78
C LEU A 70 -3.24 9.33 -12.10
N MET A 71 -2.87 9.14 -13.36
CA MET A 71 -1.47 9.00 -13.78
C MET A 71 -0.68 10.28 -13.47
N SER A 72 -1.22 11.45 -13.85
CA SER A 72 -0.53 12.72 -13.65
C SER A 72 -0.34 13.11 -12.17
N GLU A 73 -1.30 12.79 -11.30
CA GLU A 73 -1.21 13.07 -9.86
C GLU A 73 -0.35 12.03 -9.15
N TRP A 74 -0.34 10.78 -9.64
CA TRP A 74 0.55 9.74 -9.15
C TRP A 74 2.02 10.12 -9.38
N ASP A 75 2.37 10.61 -10.56
CA ASP A 75 3.74 11.01 -10.90
C ASP A 75 4.23 12.22 -10.07
N LYS A 76 3.30 13.00 -9.51
CA LYS A 76 3.63 14.11 -8.59
C LYS A 76 3.83 13.66 -7.14
N ILE A 77 3.54 12.41 -6.80
CA ILE A 77 3.79 11.89 -5.46
C ILE A 77 5.30 11.72 -5.30
N GLU A 78 5.91 12.65 -4.58
CA GLU A 78 7.34 12.59 -4.27
C GLU A 78 7.67 11.36 -3.43
N GLY A 79 8.88 10.81 -3.65
CA GLY A 79 9.37 9.67 -2.88
C GLY A 79 9.43 9.93 -1.37
N ASN A 80 9.48 11.19 -0.93
CA ASN A 80 9.43 11.55 0.49
C ASN A 80 8.13 11.11 1.18
N VAL A 81 7.00 11.07 0.46
CA VAL A 81 5.71 10.63 0.98
C VAL A 81 5.81 9.16 1.37
N CYS A 82 6.34 8.34 0.46
CA CYS A 82 6.60 6.92 0.70
C CYS A 82 7.59 6.72 1.86
N VAL A 83 8.68 7.49 1.90
CA VAL A 83 9.67 7.41 2.99
C VAL A 83 9.06 7.76 4.34
N ASN A 84 8.25 8.82 4.42
CA ASN A 84 7.59 9.23 5.67
C ASN A 84 6.57 8.19 6.14
N LEU A 85 5.82 7.59 5.21
CA LEU A 85 4.94 6.47 5.52
C LEU A 85 5.71 5.27 6.08
N MET A 86 6.82 4.90 5.45
CA MET A 86 7.69 3.82 5.93
C MET A 86 8.24 4.11 7.33
N LYS A 87 8.69 5.34 7.60
CA LYS A 87 9.16 5.79 8.91
C LYS A 87 8.06 5.76 9.98
N SER A 88 6.79 5.89 9.60
CA SER A 88 5.65 5.83 10.53
C SER A 88 5.28 4.41 10.96
N ILE A 89 5.67 3.37 10.19
CA ILE A 89 5.30 1.96 10.45
C ILE A 89 5.60 1.52 11.88
N PRO A 90 6.83 1.70 12.42
CA PRO A 90 7.12 1.22 13.77
C PRO A 90 6.21 1.86 14.82
N LYS A 91 5.87 3.15 14.65
CA LYS A 91 4.95 3.86 15.55
C LYS A 91 3.52 3.30 15.44
N ARG A 92 3.01 3.07 14.23
CA ARG A 92 1.68 2.47 14.00
C ARG A 92 1.59 1.07 14.59
N LEU A 93 2.60 0.22 14.37
CA LEU A 93 2.67 -1.13 14.92
C LEU A 93 2.70 -1.13 16.45
N ASN A 94 3.46 -0.23 17.06
CA ASN A 94 3.49 -0.07 18.52
C ASN A 94 2.11 0.32 19.08
N GLU A 95 1.36 1.18 18.39
CA GLU A 95 -0.01 1.52 18.79
C GLU A 95 -0.95 0.33 18.66
N VAL A 96 -0.87 -0.46 17.59
CA VAL A 96 -1.65 -1.71 17.44
C VAL A 96 -1.36 -2.68 18.60
N ILE A 97 -0.08 -2.82 19.00
CA ILE A 97 0.32 -3.66 20.14
C ILE A 97 -0.28 -3.13 21.45
N LYS A 98 -0.19 -1.81 21.69
CA LYS A 98 -0.79 -1.17 22.88
C LYS A 98 -2.30 -1.35 22.93
N CYS A 99 -2.97 -1.21 21.78
CA CYS A 99 -4.42 -1.40 21.65
C CYS A 99 -4.84 -2.87 21.66
N LYS A 100 -3.92 -3.84 21.84
CA LYS A 100 -4.19 -5.29 21.77
C LYS A 100 -4.91 -5.69 20.48
N ALA A 101 -4.43 -5.18 19.35
CA ALA A 101 -5.04 -5.33 18.02
C ALA A 101 -6.43 -4.66 17.85
N GLY A 102 -6.85 -3.81 18.79
CA GLY A 102 -8.01 -2.94 18.64
C GLY A 102 -7.73 -1.70 17.76
N PRO A 103 -8.77 -0.87 17.51
CA PRO A 103 -8.65 0.32 16.69
C PRO A 103 -7.57 1.28 17.17
N THR A 104 -6.88 1.91 16.23
CA THR A 104 -5.89 2.96 16.51
C THR A 104 -6.40 4.31 16.03
N HIS A 105 -5.71 5.40 16.37
CA HIS A 105 -6.03 6.73 15.85
C HIS A 105 -5.58 6.94 14.38
N TYR A 106 -4.95 5.91 13.79
CA TYR A 106 -4.45 5.86 12.42
C TYR A 106 -5.37 5.10 11.47
#